data_AF-A0A9E0CIA7-F1
#
_entry.id   AF-A0A9E0CIA7-F1
#
_cell.length_a   1.000
_cell.length_b   1.000
_cell.length_c   1.000
_cell.angle_alpha   90.00
_cell.angle_beta   90.00
_cell.angle_gamma   90.00
#
_symmetry.space_group_name_H-M   'P 1'
#
loop_
_entity.id
_entity.type
_entity.pdbx_description
1 polymer ?
#
loop_
_entity_poly.entity_id
_entity_poly.type
_entity_poly.pdbx_seq_one_letter_code
_entity_poly.pdbx_strand_id
1 'polypeptide(L)'
;MLKIRVVKTASNAQAVQVISYYHNDRQVVKHFGSCHNKEELGKMLFLAIEWIKDYTGQTSLFPEDNPNMTLHLEESVFLGVHYNFFL
;
A
#
# COMPACT_ATOMS: atom_id res chain seq x y z
N MET A 1 -7.84 6.71 -5.61
CA MET A 1 -7.01 5.65 -4.99
C MET A 1 -6.53 6.14 -3.63
N LEU A 2 -6.70 5.33 -2.59
CA LEU A 2 -6.16 5.65 -1.26
C LEU A 2 -4.66 5.34 -1.20
N LYS A 3 -3.90 6.18 -0.51
CA LYS A 3 -2.46 5.99 -0.32
C LYS A 3 -2.06 6.32 1.11
N ILE A 4 -1.22 5.50 1.71
CA ILE A 4 -0.60 5.78 3.01
C ILE A 4 0.56 6.74 2.79
N ARG A 5 0.63 7.79 3.60
CA ARG A 5 1.71 8.77 3.61
C ARG A 5 2.21 8.92 5.05
N VAL A 6 3.53 8.92 5.19
CA VAL A 6 4.21 9.23 6.45
C VAL A 6 4.87 10.61 6.31
N VAL A 7 4.63 11.51 7.26
CA VAL A 7 5.21 12.87 7.26
C VAL A 7 5.97 13.13 8.55
N LYS A 8 7.10 13.82 8.47
CA LYS A 8 7.76 14.36 9.66
C LYS A 8 7.01 15.59 10.13
N THR A 9 6.74 15.64 11.42
CA THR A 9 6.07 16.75 12.11
C THR A 9 7.12 17.69 12.71
N ALA A 10 6.69 18.88 13.15
CA ALA A 10 7.55 19.87 13.77
C ALA A 10 8.21 19.37 15.08
N SER A 11 7.58 18.42 15.78
CA SER A 11 8.13 17.77 16.98
C SER A 11 9.10 16.62 16.66
N ASN A 12 9.53 16.48 15.40
CA ASN A 12 10.35 15.37 14.90
C ASN A 12 9.67 13.98 14.93
N ALA A 13 8.38 13.92 15.25
CA ALA A 13 7.57 12.70 15.17
C ALA A 13 7.16 12.39 13.72
N GLN A 14 6.84 11.13 13.43
CA GLN A 14 6.34 10.67 12.13
C GLN A 14 4.82 10.48 12.20
N ALA A 15 4.05 11.31 11.49
CA ALA A 15 2.60 11.17 11.43
C ALA A 15 2.16 10.28 10.25
N VAL A 16 1.29 9.32 10.52
CA VAL A 16 0.75 8.38 9.53
C VAL A 16 -0.65 8.81 9.12
N GLN A 17 -0.84 8.99 7.82
CA GLN A 17 -2.08 9.49 7.23
C GLN A 17 -2.46 8.65 6.01
N VAL A 18 -3.76 8.48 5.80
CA VAL A 18 -4.31 7.97 4.54
C VAL A 18 -4.88 9.14 3.76
N ILE A 19 -4.42 9.28 2.53
CA ILE A 19 -4.81 10.35 1.61
C ILE A 19 -5.53 9.77 0.39
N SER A 20 -6.35 10.59 -0.24
CA SER A 20 -6.92 10.35 -1.57
C SER A 20 -6.52 11.50 -2.49
N TYR A 21 -6.29 11.19 -3.76
CA TYR A 21 -6.16 12.19 -4.81
C TYR A 21 -7.48 12.32 -5.55
N TYR A 22 -8.02 13.54 -5.60
CA TYR A 22 -9.26 13.86 -6.29
C TYR A 22 -9.12 15.23 -6.94
N HIS A 23 -9.37 15.34 -8.25
CA HIS A 23 -9.24 16.61 -9.00
C HIS A 23 -7.93 17.36 -8.78
N ASN A 24 -6.80 16.62 -8.82
CA ASN A 24 -5.46 17.16 -8.56
C ASN A 24 -5.22 17.66 -7.12
N ASP A 25 -6.23 17.58 -6.25
CA ASP A 25 -6.13 17.89 -4.84
C ASP A 25 -5.86 16.64 -4.00
N ARG A 26 -5.04 16.83 -2.97
CA ARG A 26 -4.75 15.80 -1.97
C ARG A 26 -5.62 16.02 -0.74
N GLN A 27 -6.56 15.12 -0.52
CA GLN A 27 -7.41 15.15 0.67
C GLN A 27 -6.94 14.11 1.70
N VAL A 28 -6.86 14.52 2.97
CA VAL A 28 -6.59 13.59 4.08
C VAL A 28 -7.91 12.93 4.44
N VAL A 29 -7.99 11.62 4.23
CA VAL A 29 -9.18 10.83 4.51
C VAL A 29 -9.19 10.38 5.97
N LYS A 30 -8.01 9.97 6.50
CA LYS A 30 -7.87 9.55 7.89
C LYS A 30 -6.47 9.83 8.43
N HIS A 31 -6.41 10.24 9.70
CA HIS A 31 -5.20 10.45 10.47
C HIS A 31 -5.11 9.38 11.55
N PHE A 32 -3.98 8.66 11.63
CA PHE A 32 -3.80 7.55 12.59
C PHE A 32 -3.01 7.98 13.83
N GLY A 33 -2.19 9.02 13.71
CA GLY A 33 -1.47 9.65 14.82
C GLY A 33 -0.01 9.91 14.45
N SER A 34 0.81 10.21 15.46
CA SER A 34 2.25 10.44 15.32
C SER A 34 3.06 9.46 16.17
N CYS A 35 4.13 8.91 15.59
CA CYS A 35 5.04 7.95 16.21
C CYS A 35 6.43 8.56 16.38
N HIS A 36 7.16 8.13 17.42
CA HIS A 36 8.54 8.57 17.64
C HIS A 36 9.55 7.43 17.45
N ASN A 37 9.08 6.18 17.39
CA ASN A 37 9.92 5.01 17.17
C ASN A 37 9.42 4.15 16.00
N LYS A 38 10.31 3.28 15.51
CA LYS A 38 10.03 2.41 14.35
C LYS A 38 8.95 1.36 14.63
N GLU A 39 8.84 0.91 15.89
CA GLU A 39 7.87 -0.12 16.27
C GLU A 39 6.43 0.43 16.21
N GLU A 40 6.20 1.60 16.81
CA GLU A 40 4.95 2.36 16.72
C GLU A 40 4.60 2.68 15.28
N LEU A 41 5.59 3.08 14.47
CA LEU A 41 5.38 3.33 13.04
C LEU A 41 4.87 2.07 12.34
N GLY A 42 5.49 0.92 12.60
CA GLY A 42 5.05 -0.37 12.05
C GLY A 42 3.61 -0.70 12.44
N LYS A 43 3.25 -0.53 13.71
CA LYS A 43 1.87 -0.74 14.21
C LYS A 43 0.87 0.21 13.53
N MET A 44 1.20 1.49 13.37
CA MET A 44 0.32 2.44 12.69
C MET A 44 0.16 2.15 11.20
N LEU A 45 1.22 1.72 10.52
CA LEU A 45 1.15 1.32 9.12
C LEU A 45 0.25 0.10 8.95
N PHE A 46 0.39 -0.90 9.82
CA PHE A 46 -0.49 -2.07 9.82
C PHE A 46 -1.96 -1.67 9.97
N LEU A 47 -2.30 -0.86 10.98
CA LEU A 47 -3.65 -0.36 11.19
C LEU A 47 -4.19 0.45 10.00
N ALA A 48 -3.32 1.24 9.34
CA ALA A 48 -3.70 2.01 8.15
C ALA A 48 -3.99 1.10 6.95
N ILE A 49 -3.22 0.02 6.76
CA ILE A 49 -3.45 -0.98 5.71
C ILE A 49 -4.78 -1.68 5.94
N GLU A 50 -5.01 -2.21 7.15
CA GLU A 50 -6.26 -2.90 7.50
C GLU A 50 -7.47 -1.99 7.30
N TRP A 51 -7.36 -0.73 7.76
CA TRP A 51 -8.42 0.23 7.56
C TRP A 51 -8.70 0.53 6.08
N ILE A 52 -7.68 0.58 5.21
CA ILE A 52 -7.89 0.74 3.76
C ILE A 52 -8.63 -0.47 3.20
N LYS A 53 -8.24 -1.70 3.57
CA LYS A 53 -8.89 -2.93 3.10
C LYS A 53 -10.38 -2.93 3.48
N ASP A 54 -10.69 -2.59 4.73
CA ASP A 54 -12.06 -2.48 5.21
C ASP A 54 -12.84 -1.36 4.49
N TYR A 55 -12.20 -0.19 4.32
CA TYR A 55 -12.85 0.98 3.73
C TYR A 55 -13.15 0.83 2.24
N THR A 56 -12.25 0.20 1.46
CA THR A 56 -12.48 0.02 0.02
C THR A 56 -13.46 -1.11 -0.27
N GLY A 57 -13.67 -2.04 0.68
CA GLY A 57 -14.51 -3.23 0.48
C GLY A 57 -14.01 -4.12 -0.65
N GLN A 58 -12.83 -3.86 -1.19
CA GLN A 58 -12.28 -4.56 -2.33
C GLN A 58 -11.39 -5.68 -1.82
N THR A 59 -11.87 -6.91 -1.93
CA THR A 59 -11.02 -8.09 -1.75
C THR A 59 -9.90 -8.03 -2.78
N SER A 60 -8.64 -8.15 -2.34
CA SER A 60 -7.52 -8.17 -3.27
C SER A 60 -7.74 -9.27 -4.30
N LEU A 61 -7.74 -8.91 -5.59
CA LEU A 61 -7.76 -9.88 -6.68
C LEU A 61 -6.40 -10.60 -6.83
N PHE A 62 -5.37 -10.09 -6.16
CA PHE A 62 -4.04 -10.65 -6.15
C PHE A 62 -3.75 -11.30 -4.80
N PRO A 63 -3.02 -12.43 -4.78
CA PRO A 63 -2.51 -12.98 -3.53
C PRO A 63 -1.68 -11.93 -2.80
N GLU A 64 -1.75 -11.90 -1.47
CA GLU A 64 -0.81 -11.12 -0.65
C GLU A 64 0.64 -11.53 -1.02
N ASP A 65 1.57 -10.58 -0.99
CA ASP A 65 2.96 -10.78 -1.39
C ASP A 65 3.56 -12.03 -0.73
N ASN A 66 3.68 -13.11 -1.51
CA ASN A 66 4.33 -14.34 -1.09
C ASN A 66 5.83 -14.17 -1.37
N PRO A 67 6.72 -14.23 -0.35
CA PRO A 67 8.16 -14.11 -0.57
C PRO A 67 8.73 -15.18 -1.51
N ASN A 68 8.02 -16.31 -1.68
CA ASN A 68 8.37 -17.35 -2.67
C ASN A 68 7.89 -17.03 -4.09
N MET A 69 7.24 -15.89 -4.32
CA MET A 69 6.82 -15.41 -5.64
C MET A 69 7.86 -14.46 -6.25
N THR A 70 9.14 -14.76 -6.01
CA THR A 70 10.27 -14.05 -6.62
C THR A 70 10.71 -14.80 -7.86
N LEU A 71 10.62 -14.17 -9.04
CA LEU A 71 11.09 -14.75 -10.30
C LEU A 71 12.59 -14.46 -10.48
N HIS A 72 13.42 -15.50 -10.44
CA HIS A 72 14.85 -15.40 -10.75
C HIS A 72 15.04 -15.32 -12.27
N LEU A 73 15.20 -14.11 -12.80
CA LEU A 73 15.33 -13.87 -14.24
C LEU A 73 16.53 -14.60 -14.87
N GLU A 74 17.61 -14.78 -14.10
CA GLU A 74 18.82 -15.50 -14.52
C GLU A 74 18.58 -16.99 -14.75
N GLU A 75 17.56 -17.54 -14.09
CA GLU A 75 17.16 -18.95 -14.18
C GLU A 75 15.91 -19.16 -15.06
N SER A 76 15.44 -18.09 -15.71
CA SER A 76 14.19 -18.08 -16.47
C SER A 76 14.46 -17.89 -17.96
N VAL A 77 13.68 -18.58 -18.80
CA VAL A 77 13.70 -18.39 -20.26
C VAL A 77 12.33 -17.87 -20.71
N PHE A 78 12.34 -16.83 -21.51
CA PHE A 78 11.13 -16.30 -22.13
C PHE A 78 10.63 -17.27 -23.22
N LEU A 79 9.44 -17.83 -23.03
CA LEU A 79 8.83 -18.78 -23.98
C LEU A 79 7.94 -18.10 -25.02
N GLY A 80 7.39 -16.91 -24.73
CA GLY A 80 6.45 -16.20 -25.60
C GLY A 80 5.22 -15.69 -24.86
N VAL A 81 4.43 -14.85 -25.53
CA VAL A 81 3.13 -14.36 -25.03
C VAL A 81 2.04 -14.98 -25.89
N HIS A 82 1.12 -15.71 -25.26
CA HIS A 82 -0.07 -16.25 -25.91
C HIS A 82 -1.28 -15.47 -25.43
N TYR A 83 -2.09 -14.98 -26.37
CA TYR A 83 -3.38 -14.39 -26.08
C TYR A 83 -4.41 -15.00 -27.04
N ASN A 84 -5.64 -15.11 -26.57
CA ASN A 84 -6.77 -15.54 -27.37
C ASN A 84 -7.90 -14.54 -27.14
N PHE A 85 -8.65 -14.22 -28.18
CA PHE A 85 -9.87 -13.42 -28.01
C PHE A 85 -10.98 -14.37 -27.56
N PHE A 86 -11.62 -14.05 -26.43
CA PHE A 86 -12.88 -14.67 -26.07
C PHE A 86 -13.96 -14.11 -27.03
N LEU A 87 -14.57 -15.00 -27.82
CA LEU A 87 -15.79 -14.73 -28.59
C LEU A 87 -17.02 -15.06 -27.73
#